data_AF-A0A7C1BM33-F1
#
_entry.id   AF-A0A7C1BM33-F1
#
_cell.length_a   1.000
_cell.length_b   1.000
_cell.length_c   1.000
_cell.angle_alpha   90.00
_cell.angle_beta   90.00
_cell.angle_gamma   90.00
#
_symmetry.space_group_name_H-M   'P 1'
#
loop_
_entity.id
_entity.type
_entity.pdbx_description
1 polymer ?
#
loop_
_entity_poly.entity_id
_entity_poly.type
_entity_poly.pdbx_seq_one_letter_code
_entity_poly.pdbx_strand_id
1 'polypeptide(L)'
;MVCGGGRREMAAGRREMNEEIKERIAGKVEVVVERVEFIEEHLSWEILGDRILRKAIYKEFQEAVEAAADVCAMLRRSLNSSAKDDNSNIEFLVERGVLGQRRGLGEKLKEA
;
A
#
# COMPACT_ATOMS: atom_id res chain seq x y z
N MET A 1 -0.58 47.59 -0.96
CA MET A 1 -0.17 46.50 -0.05
C MET A 1 -1.27 45.45 -0.01
N VAL A 2 -1.36 44.54 -0.99
CA VAL A 2 -2.16 43.30 -0.85
C VAL A 2 -1.54 42.21 -1.75
N CYS A 3 -0.51 41.53 -1.28
CA CYS A 3 0.02 40.31 -1.92
C CYS A 3 0.35 39.27 -0.84
N GLY A 4 -0.68 38.75 -0.17
CA GLY A 4 -0.52 37.78 0.93
C GLY A 4 -1.46 36.56 0.90
N GLY A 5 -2.54 36.58 0.11
CA GLY A 5 -3.59 35.56 0.14
C GLY A 5 -3.22 34.23 -0.54
N GLY A 6 -2.74 34.29 -1.80
CA GLY A 6 -2.61 33.08 -2.62
C GLY A 6 -1.59 32.03 -2.16
N ARG A 7 -0.59 32.41 -1.34
CA ARG A 7 0.38 31.43 -0.77
C ARG A 7 -0.21 30.61 0.37
N ARG A 8 -1.22 31.13 1.10
CA ARG A 8 -1.86 30.41 2.21
C ARG A 8 -2.93 29.43 1.71
N GLU A 9 -3.74 29.82 0.73
CA GLU A 9 -4.74 28.93 0.11
C GLU A 9 -4.09 27.73 -0.59
N MET A 10 -3.02 27.95 -1.37
CA MET A 10 -2.27 26.86 -2.00
C MET A 10 -1.54 25.93 -1.00
N ALA A 11 -1.28 26.39 0.22
CA ALA A 11 -0.68 25.56 1.27
C ALA A 11 -1.77 24.76 2.03
N ALA A 12 -2.95 25.35 2.24
CA ALA A 12 -4.11 24.68 2.83
C ALA A 12 -4.61 23.54 1.92
N GLY A 13 -4.83 23.82 0.62
CA GLY A 13 -5.26 22.77 -0.34
C GLY A 13 -4.24 21.65 -0.51
N ARG A 14 -2.93 21.95 -0.38
CA ARG A 14 -1.89 20.90 -0.36
C ARG A 14 -1.86 20.08 0.92
N ARG A 15 -2.29 20.64 2.06
CA ARG A 15 -2.41 19.89 3.32
C ARG A 15 -3.63 19.00 3.32
N GLU A 16 -4.76 19.50 2.86
CA GLU A 16 -6.02 18.75 2.76
C GLU A 16 -5.89 17.55 1.80
N MET A 17 -5.33 17.78 0.60
CA MET A 17 -4.99 16.69 -0.34
C MET A 17 -4.03 15.65 0.25
N ASN A 18 -3.14 16.05 1.18
CA ASN A 18 -2.22 15.14 1.84
C ASN A 18 -2.91 14.30 2.93
N GLU A 19 -3.89 14.87 3.65
CA GLU A 19 -4.68 14.11 4.63
C GLU A 19 -5.62 13.11 3.94
N GLU A 20 -6.28 13.47 2.84
CA GLU A 20 -7.08 12.52 2.05
C GLU A 20 -6.24 11.33 1.54
N ILE A 21 -5.01 11.59 1.06
CA ILE A 21 -4.11 10.53 0.63
C ILE A 21 -3.73 9.62 1.79
N LYS A 22 -3.46 10.18 2.98
CA LYS A 22 -3.15 9.39 4.18
C LYS A 22 -4.32 8.53 4.61
N GLU A 23 -5.54 9.07 4.62
CA GLU A 23 -6.75 8.32 4.98
C GLU A 23 -6.98 7.15 4.02
N ARG A 24 -6.82 7.39 2.71
CA ARG A 24 -6.92 6.31 1.72
C ARG A 24 -5.81 5.26 1.87
N ILE A 25 -4.58 5.67 2.22
CA ILE A 25 -3.49 4.73 2.51
C ILE A 25 -3.82 3.92 3.77
N ALA A 26 -4.32 4.58 4.82
CA ALA A 26 -4.72 3.92 6.07
C ALA A 26 -5.79 2.86 5.81
N GLY A 27 -6.83 3.18 5.05
CA GLY A 27 -7.86 2.20 4.67
C GLY A 27 -7.31 1.02 3.87
N LYS A 28 -6.30 1.23 3.01
CA LYS A 28 -5.63 0.12 2.32
C LYS A 28 -4.76 -0.72 3.27
N VAL A 29 -4.11 -0.10 4.25
CA VAL A 29 -3.36 -0.82 5.29
C VAL A 29 -4.31 -1.64 6.17
N GLU A 30 -5.48 -1.11 6.52
CA GLU A 30 -6.53 -1.86 7.24
C GLU A 30 -6.95 -3.10 6.45
N VAL A 31 -7.19 -2.98 5.14
CA VAL A 31 -7.47 -4.15 4.28
C VAL A 31 -6.35 -5.17 4.36
N VAL A 32 -5.07 -4.77 4.23
CA VAL A 32 -3.93 -5.70 4.35
C VAL A 32 -3.96 -6.43 5.69
N VAL A 33 -4.17 -5.70 6.79
CA VAL A 33 -4.23 -6.26 8.14
C VAL A 33 -5.37 -7.26 8.26
N GLU A 34 -6.60 -6.89 7.89
CA GLU A 34 -7.77 -7.77 7.96
C GLU A 34 -7.57 -9.06 7.16
N ARG A 35 -7.02 -8.96 5.94
CA ARG A 35 -6.76 -10.13 5.09
C ARG A 35 -5.72 -11.06 5.73
N VAL A 36 -4.64 -10.49 6.29
CA VAL A 36 -3.59 -11.27 6.96
C VAL A 36 -4.14 -11.94 8.22
N GLU A 37 -4.90 -11.22 9.04
CA GLU A 37 -5.56 -11.77 10.24
C GLU A 37 -6.47 -12.94 9.88
N PHE A 38 -7.30 -12.81 8.83
CA PHE A 38 -8.13 -13.92 8.35
C PHE A 38 -7.28 -15.14 7.95
N ILE A 39 -6.18 -14.93 7.21
CA ILE A 39 -5.28 -16.02 6.81
C ILE A 39 -4.66 -16.67 8.04
N GLU A 40 -4.16 -15.90 9.01
CA GLU A 40 -3.54 -16.43 10.23
C GLU A 40 -4.53 -17.25 11.06
N GLU A 41 -5.79 -16.84 11.13
CA GLU A 41 -6.85 -17.55 11.86
C GLU A 41 -7.28 -18.85 11.18
N HIS A 42 -7.25 -18.91 9.85
CA HIS A 42 -7.87 -20.00 9.08
C HIS A 42 -6.89 -20.89 8.32
N LEU A 43 -5.61 -20.54 8.26
CA LEU A 43 -4.58 -21.35 7.61
C LEU A 43 -4.28 -22.60 8.45
N SER A 44 -4.70 -23.76 7.94
CA SER A 44 -4.49 -25.06 8.58
C SER A 44 -4.07 -26.13 7.57
N TRP A 45 -3.68 -27.32 8.05
CA TRP A 45 -3.38 -28.45 7.16
C TRP A 45 -4.59 -28.93 6.35
N GLU A 46 -5.82 -28.57 6.75
CA GLU A 46 -7.05 -28.94 6.06
C GLU A 46 -7.13 -28.36 4.64
N ILE A 47 -6.41 -27.27 4.35
CA ILE A 47 -6.33 -26.69 3.00
C ILE A 47 -5.82 -27.70 1.96
N LEU A 48 -5.10 -28.75 2.35
CA LEU A 48 -4.61 -29.76 1.41
C LEU A 48 -5.75 -30.61 0.86
N GLY A 49 -6.72 -30.95 1.71
CA GLY A 49 -7.89 -31.76 1.36
C GLY A 49 -9.09 -30.94 0.89
N ASP A 50 -9.23 -29.71 1.36
CA ASP A 50 -10.38 -28.84 1.06
C ASP A 50 -10.03 -27.79 0.00
N ARG A 51 -10.57 -27.98 -1.22
CA ARG A 51 -10.38 -27.06 -2.34
C ARG A 51 -11.05 -25.71 -2.12
N ILE A 52 -12.17 -25.65 -1.40
CA ILE A 52 -12.91 -24.41 -1.14
C ILE A 52 -12.11 -23.57 -0.15
N LEU A 53 -11.72 -24.16 0.98
CA LEU A 53 -10.90 -23.48 1.99
C LEU A 53 -9.59 -22.98 1.38
N ARG A 54 -8.89 -23.83 0.61
CA ARG A 54 -7.67 -23.44 -0.09
C ARG A 54 -7.88 -22.24 -1.02
N LYS A 55 -8.97 -22.20 -1.78
CA LYS A 55 -9.30 -21.06 -2.64
C LYS A 55 -9.64 -19.80 -1.84
N ALA A 56 -10.30 -19.93 -0.70
CA ALA A 56 -10.57 -18.80 0.18
C ALA A 56 -9.26 -18.19 0.67
N ILE A 57 -8.35 -18.99 1.23
CA ILE A 57 -7.04 -18.51 1.68
C ILE A 57 -6.25 -17.84 0.56
N TYR A 58 -6.20 -18.43 -0.65
CA TYR A 58 -5.52 -17.79 -1.78
C TYR A 58 -6.14 -16.46 -2.19
N LYS A 59 -7.47 -16.31 -2.06
CA LYS A 59 -8.16 -15.08 -2.40
C LYS A 59 -7.86 -13.97 -1.40
N GLU A 60 -7.86 -14.28 -0.10
CA GLU A 60 -7.46 -13.34 0.95
C GLU A 60 -6.01 -12.90 0.77
N PHE A 61 -5.11 -13.82 0.41
CA PHE A 61 -3.71 -13.49 0.10
C PHE A 61 -3.60 -12.55 -1.10
N GLN A 62 -4.32 -12.85 -2.19
CA GLN A 62 -4.33 -11.99 -3.37
C GLN A 62 -4.83 -10.57 -3.04
N GLU A 63 -5.88 -10.45 -2.23
CA GLU A 63 -6.41 -9.14 -1.81
C GLU A 63 -5.43 -8.37 -0.92
N ALA A 64 -4.69 -9.06 -0.05
CA ALA A 64 -3.64 -8.45 0.76
C ALA A 64 -2.50 -7.89 -0.12
N VAL A 65 -2.05 -8.67 -1.11
CA VAL A 65 -0.99 -8.25 -2.04
C VAL A 65 -1.47 -7.06 -2.90
N GLU A 66 -2.70 -7.10 -3.41
CA GLU A 66 -3.27 -6.00 -4.20
C GLU A 66 -3.37 -4.70 -3.38
N ALA A 67 -3.82 -4.79 -2.13
CA ALA A 67 -3.89 -3.63 -1.24
C ALA A 67 -2.49 -3.06 -0.91
N ALA A 68 -1.49 -3.91 -0.70
CA ALA A 68 -0.10 -3.48 -0.48
C ALA A 68 0.51 -2.81 -1.72
N ALA A 69 0.24 -3.35 -2.92
CA ALA A 69 0.65 -2.75 -4.19
C ALA A 69 0.01 -1.37 -4.41
N ASP A 70 -1.29 -1.24 -4.11
CA ASP A 70 -2.01 0.04 -4.13
C ASP A 70 -1.37 1.08 -3.21
N VAL A 71 -0.98 0.70 -2.00
CA VAL A 71 -0.25 1.58 -1.07
C VAL A 71 1.05 2.05 -1.71
N CYS A 72 1.82 1.17 -2.35
CA CYS A 72 3.05 1.53 -3.04
C CYS A 72 2.79 2.53 -4.18
N ALA A 73 1.77 2.29 -5.00
CA ALA A 73 1.36 3.20 -6.08
C ALA A 73 0.89 4.57 -5.55
N MET A 74 0.19 4.59 -4.42
CA MET A 74 -0.29 5.82 -3.78
C MET A 74 0.86 6.63 -3.15
N LEU A 75 1.79 5.96 -2.46
CA LEU A 75 3.00 6.59 -1.91
C LEU A 75 3.89 7.17 -3.01
N ARG A 76 4.01 6.48 -4.15
CA ARG A 76 4.73 7.04 -5.31
C ARG A 76 4.07 8.32 -5.83
N ARG A 77 2.73 8.31 -5.95
CA ARG A 77 1.94 9.48 -6.38
C ARG A 77 2.08 10.66 -5.43
N SER A 78 2.09 10.42 -4.13
CA SER A 78 2.30 11.49 -3.14
C SER A 78 3.69 12.13 -3.23
N LEU A 79 4.68 11.41 -3.78
CA LEU A 79 6.03 11.90 -4.06
C LEU A 79 6.17 12.59 -5.44
N ASN A 80 5.06 13.08 -6.00
CA ASN A 80 4.97 13.76 -7.30
C ASN A 80 5.50 12.93 -8.48
N SER A 81 5.33 11.60 -8.42
CA SER A 81 5.66 10.70 -9.52
C SER A 81 4.44 9.87 -9.89
N SER A 82 4.16 9.70 -11.18
CA SER A 82 3.06 8.85 -11.62
C SER A 82 3.29 7.39 -11.21
N ALA A 83 2.23 6.71 -10.77
CA ALA A 83 2.24 5.27 -10.56
C ALA A 83 2.58 4.54 -11.86
N LYS A 84 3.32 3.44 -11.73
CA LYS A 84 3.63 2.47 -12.78
C LYS A 84 3.19 1.07 -12.34
N ASP A 85 3.74 0.02 -12.92
CA ASP A 85 3.62 -1.35 -12.40
C ASP A 85 4.20 -1.49 -10.98
N ASP A 86 3.84 -2.56 -10.30
CA ASP A 86 4.12 -2.77 -8.88
C ASP A 86 5.62 -2.83 -8.59
N ASN A 87 6.38 -3.55 -9.41
CA ASN A 87 7.83 -3.64 -9.27
C ASN A 87 8.50 -2.27 -9.42
N SER A 88 8.13 -1.54 -10.48
CA SER A 88 8.62 -0.17 -10.69
C SER A 88 8.24 0.79 -9.56
N ASN A 89 7.10 0.58 -8.88
CA ASN A 89 6.67 1.39 -7.75
C ASN A 89 7.50 1.08 -6.49
N ILE A 90 7.72 -0.21 -6.21
CA ILE A 90 8.53 -0.68 -5.09
C ILE A 90 9.97 -0.19 -5.24
N GLU A 91 10.58 -0.33 -6.42
CA GLU A 91 11.94 0.15 -6.69
C GLU A 91 12.09 1.64 -6.43
N PHE A 92 11.16 2.44 -6.94
CA PHE A 92 11.14 3.87 -6.70
C PHE A 92 11.09 4.20 -5.19
N LEU A 93 10.28 3.48 -4.41
CA LEU A 93 10.17 3.72 -2.97
C LEU A 93 11.41 3.26 -2.19
N VAL A 94 12.10 2.22 -2.66
CA VAL A 94 13.41 1.79 -2.11
C VAL A 94 14.47 2.85 -2.40
N GLU A 95 14.57 3.34 -3.63
CA GLU A 95 15.51 4.40 -4.04
C GLU A 95 15.30 5.70 -3.23
N ARG A 96 14.04 6.02 -2.91
CA ARG A 96 13.67 7.18 -2.09
C ARG A 96 13.83 6.96 -0.59
N GLY A 97 14.25 5.77 -0.16
CA GLY A 97 14.43 5.42 1.25
C GLY A 97 13.14 5.32 2.06
N VAL A 98 11.99 5.24 1.38
CA VAL A 98 10.68 5.03 2.03
C VAL A 98 10.54 3.58 2.47
N LEU A 99 10.89 2.64 1.58
CA LEU A 99 11.03 1.23 1.93
C LEU A 99 12.46 1.00 2.41
N GLY A 100 12.60 0.73 3.71
CA GLY A 100 13.91 0.58 4.33
C GLY A 100 14.73 -0.57 3.72
N GLN A 101 15.94 -0.27 3.25
CA GLN A 101 16.88 -1.25 2.70
C GLN A 101 17.29 -2.33 3.72
N ARG A 102 17.25 -2.00 5.01
CA ARG A 102 17.81 -2.81 6.11
C ARG A 102 17.15 -4.18 6.33
N ARG A 103 15.95 -4.41 5.79
CA ARG A 103 15.21 -5.68 5.95
C ARG A 103 14.88 -6.37 4.63
N GLY A 104 15.41 -5.86 3.51
CA GLY A 104 15.08 -6.38 2.17
C GLY A 104 13.58 -6.29 1.86
N LEU A 105 12.87 -5.32 2.45
CA LEU A 105 11.41 -5.24 2.33
C LEU A 105 10.97 -5.06 0.87
N GLY A 106 11.72 -4.27 0.09
CA GLY A 106 11.46 -4.11 -1.34
C GLY A 106 11.55 -5.44 -2.10
N GLU A 107 12.59 -6.24 -1.87
CA GLU A 107 12.74 -7.54 -2.53
C GLU A 107 11.62 -8.51 -2.12
N LYS A 108 11.29 -8.57 -0.83
CA LYS A 108 10.18 -9.40 -0.33
C LYS A 108 8.83 -9.05 -0.95
N LEU A 109 8.58 -7.76 -1.20
CA LEU A 109 7.33 -7.32 -1.84
C LEU A 109 7.28 -7.67 -3.33
N LYS A 110 8.43 -7.80 -4.00
CA LYS A 110 8.49 -8.22 -5.42
C LYS A 110 8.34 -9.73 -5.61
N GLU A 111 8.62 -10.51 -4.57
CA GLU A 111 8.52 -11.99 -4.58
C GLU A 111 7.10 -12.50 -4.28
N ALA A 112 6.22 -11.64 -3.76
CA ALA A 112 4.85 -11.96 -3.37
C ALA A 112 3.90 -12.07 -4.58
#